data_AF-A0A7J8QB58-F1
#
_entry.id   AF-A0A7J8QB58-F1
#
_cell.length_a   1.000
_cell.length_b   1.000
_cell.length_c   1.000
_cell.angle_alpha   90.00
_cell.angle_beta   90.00
_cell.angle_gamma   90.00
#
_symmetry.space_group_name_H-M   'P 1'
#
loop_
_entity.id
_entity.type
_entity.pdbx_description
1 polymer ?
#
loop_
_entity_poly.entity_id
_entity_poly.type
_entity_poly.pdbx_seq_one_letter_code
_entity_poly.pdbx_strand_id
1 'polypeptide(L)'
;MGIKQFIGYALAVLASLVVSAQGSDFAFYKLSLIWPTSACYPLANCKTPIPTFFTIHGLWPTFANDTAVPAYGPNNRCHANPVGPDAAVAKLTPIQDRLNQRWPNLRAGVDNSVFWRHEWQNHGMCSDYPQDPLSYFNDTLNLATSTKFDPFK
;
A
#
# COMPACT_ATOMS: atom_id res chain seq x y z
N MET A 1 42.66 35.31 -50.35
CA MET A 1 42.76 33.86 -50.14
C MET A 1 43.06 33.64 -48.66
N GLY A 2 42.17 32.96 -47.91
CA GLY A 2 42.43 32.53 -46.52
C GLY A 2 41.36 32.94 -45.49
N ILE A 3 40.17 32.34 -45.54
CA ILE A 3 39.22 32.35 -44.42
C ILE A 3 39.82 31.47 -43.31
N LYS A 4 40.08 32.04 -42.12
CA LYS A 4 40.38 31.25 -40.92
C LYS A 4 39.06 30.90 -40.24
N GLN A 5 38.61 29.65 -40.41
CA GLN A 5 37.47 29.09 -39.70
C GLN A 5 37.82 28.92 -38.21
N PHE A 6 37.06 29.57 -37.34
CA PHE A 6 37.04 29.28 -35.91
C PHE A 6 36.18 28.02 -35.69
N ILE A 7 36.80 26.93 -35.24
CA ILE A 7 36.08 25.74 -34.79
C ILE A 7 35.68 25.98 -33.33
N GLY A 8 34.44 26.40 -33.10
CA GLY A 8 33.84 26.41 -31.78
C GLY A 8 33.42 25.00 -31.40
N TYR A 9 34.05 24.42 -30.37
CA TYR A 9 33.56 23.17 -29.77
C TYR A 9 32.34 23.49 -28.90
N ALA A 10 31.15 23.32 -29.45
CA ALA A 10 29.92 23.31 -28.66
C ALA A 10 29.89 22.02 -27.83
N LEU A 11 30.19 22.12 -26.54
CA LEU A 11 29.90 21.07 -25.57
C LEU A 11 28.38 20.98 -25.39
N ALA A 12 27.73 20.17 -26.22
CA ALA A 12 26.35 19.78 -26.02
C ALA A 12 26.29 18.78 -24.86
N VAL A 13 26.16 19.27 -23.63
CA VAL A 13 25.80 18.44 -22.47
C VAL A 13 24.32 18.09 -22.62
N LEU A 14 24.04 16.94 -23.24
CA LEU A 14 22.73 16.30 -23.19
C LEU A 14 22.48 15.84 -21.74
N ALA A 15 21.93 16.73 -20.91
CA ALA A 15 21.34 16.35 -19.64
C ALA A 15 20.03 15.61 -19.96
N SER A 16 20.13 14.30 -20.20
CA SER A 16 18.98 13.42 -20.30
C SER A 16 18.31 13.36 -18.93
N LEU A 17 17.24 14.15 -18.75
CA LEU A 17 16.32 13.96 -17.63
C LEU A 17 15.60 12.64 -17.86
N VAL A 18 16.18 11.55 -17.35
CA VAL A 18 15.45 10.29 -17.20
C VAL A 18 14.40 10.53 -16.13
N VAL A 19 13.20 10.94 -16.55
CA VAL A 19 12.02 10.89 -15.69
C VAL A 19 11.67 9.41 -15.57
N SER A 20 12.24 8.76 -14.55
CA SER A 20 11.73 7.47 -14.10
C SER A 20 10.31 7.72 -13.62
N ALA A 21 9.30 7.20 -14.31
CA ALA A 21 7.95 7.15 -13.78
C ALA A 21 8.03 6.41 -12.43
N GLN A 22 7.91 7.14 -11.32
CA GLN A 22 7.95 6.57 -9.98
C GLN A 22 6.53 6.10 -9.65
N GLY A 23 6.24 4.84 -9.95
CA GLY A 23 4.91 4.26 -9.76
C GLY A 23 4.91 2.77 -10.08
N SER A 24 4.21 1.96 -9.29
CA SER A 24 3.75 0.66 -9.75
C SER A 24 2.68 0.88 -10.83
N ASP A 25 2.83 0.24 -12.00
CA ASP A 25 1.86 0.30 -13.12
C ASP A 25 0.56 -0.50 -12.83
N PHE A 26 -0.01 -0.38 -11.63
CA PHE A 26 -1.29 -1.02 -11.32
C PHE A 26 -2.46 -0.20 -11.87
N ALA A 27 -3.57 -0.88 -12.18
CA ALA A 27 -4.70 -0.26 -12.85
C ALA A 27 -5.82 0.17 -11.88
N PHE A 28 -6.02 -0.58 -10.80
CA PHE A 28 -7.07 -0.29 -9.82
C PHE A 28 -6.77 -0.92 -8.46
N TYR A 29 -7.53 -0.48 -7.47
CA TYR A 29 -7.51 -1.05 -6.13
C TYR A 29 -8.64 -2.04 -5.91
N LYS A 30 -8.33 -3.17 -5.28
CA LYS A 30 -9.31 -4.03 -4.62
C LYS A 30 -9.39 -3.68 -3.15
N LEU A 31 -10.52 -3.13 -2.70
CA LEU A 31 -10.83 -3.07 -1.27
C LEU A 31 -11.28 -4.45 -0.81
N SER A 32 -10.46 -5.11 0.00
CA SER A 32 -10.74 -6.43 0.55
C SER A 32 -11.26 -6.29 1.98
N LEU A 33 -12.48 -6.81 2.19
CA LEU A 33 -13.13 -6.88 3.49
C LEU A 33 -13.26 -8.34 3.90
N ILE A 34 -13.21 -8.59 5.21
CA ILE A 34 -13.32 -9.93 5.77
C ILE A 34 -14.46 -10.00 6.77
N TRP A 35 -15.27 -11.06 6.67
CA TRP A 35 -16.29 -11.39 7.66
C TRP A 35 -15.64 -12.15 8.82
N PRO A 36 -15.51 -11.56 10.03
CA PRO A 36 -14.68 -12.12 11.07
C PRO A 36 -15.13 -13.51 11.54
N THR A 37 -16.43 -13.77 11.61
CA THR A 37 -16.97 -15.08 12.04
C THR A 37 -16.48 -16.21 11.13
N SER A 38 -16.56 -16.04 9.81
CA SER A 38 -16.09 -17.07 8.86
C SER A 38 -14.57 -17.19 8.87
N ALA A 39 -13.85 -16.08 9.02
CA ALA A 39 -12.40 -16.09 9.12
C ALA A 39 -11.90 -16.77 10.40
N CYS A 40 -12.67 -16.68 11.48
CA CYS A 40 -12.34 -17.24 12.78
C CYS A 40 -12.65 -18.72 12.93
N TYR A 41 -13.61 -19.25 12.17
CA TYR A 41 -13.97 -20.67 12.19
C TYR A 41 -12.75 -21.61 12.04
N PRO A 42 -11.83 -21.40 11.06
CA PRO A 42 -10.64 -22.25 10.91
C PRO A 42 -9.48 -21.91 11.86
N LEU A 43 -9.45 -20.72 12.48
CA LEU A 43 -8.26 -20.23 13.19
C LEU A 43 -8.03 -20.90 14.55
N ALA A 44 -9.02 -21.59 15.12
CA ALA A 44 -9.06 -22.17 16.47
C ALA A 44 -8.83 -21.17 17.63
N ASN A 45 -8.07 -20.09 17.45
CA ASN A 45 -7.72 -19.07 18.43
C ASN A 45 -7.97 -17.63 17.92
N CYS A 46 -9.24 -17.23 17.81
CA CYS A 46 -9.60 -15.85 17.49
C CYS A 46 -9.75 -14.96 18.73
N LYS A 47 -9.51 -13.65 18.54
CA LYS A 47 -9.83 -12.63 19.54
C LYS A 47 -11.34 -12.62 19.84
N THR A 48 -11.67 -12.45 21.11
CA THR A 48 -13.05 -12.32 21.59
C THR A 48 -13.26 -10.93 22.19
N PRO A 49 -14.44 -10.31 22.00
CA PRO A 49 -15.53 -10.77 21.13
C PRO A 49 -15.16 -10.71 19.63
N ILE A 50 -15.70 -11.65 18.85
CA ILE A 50 -15.55 -11.62 17.39
C ILE A 50 -16.37 -10.44 16.85
N PRO A 51 -15.80 -9.54 16.02
CA PRO A 51 -16.56 -8.42 15.49
C PRO A 51 -17.74 -8.89 14.63
N THR A 52 -18.90 -8.26 14.81
CA THR A 52 -20.15 -8.57 14.11
C THR A 52 -20.37 -7.71 12.86
N PHE A 53 -19.30 -7.09 12.35
CA PHE A 53 -19.28 -6.26 11.15
C PHE A 53 -18.07 -6.66 10.29
N PHE A 54 -18.11 -6.38 9.00
CA PHE A 54 -16.95 -6.57 8.13
C PHE A 54 -15.77 -5.71 8.58
N THR A 55 -14.62 -6.34 8.76
CA THR A 55 -13.36 -5.64 9.03
C THR A 55 -12.53 -5.54 7.76
N ILE A 56 -11.58 -4.60 7.73
CA ILE A 56 -10.66 -4.45 6.63
C ILE A 56 -9.68 -5.63 6.63
N HIS A 57 -9.50 -6.23 5.45
CA HIS A 57 -8.35 -7.08 5.19
C HIS A 57 -7.23 -6.24 4.59
N GLY A 58 -7.51 -5.52 3.50
CA GLY A 58 -6.59 -4.53 2.94
C GLY A 58 -7.04 -3.84 1.68
N LEU A 59 -6.16 -2.97 1.16
CA LEU A 59 -6.35 -2.23 -0.08
C LEU A 59 -5.26 -2.63 -1.07
N TRP A 60 -5.62 -3.36 -2.11
CA TRP A 60 -4.65 -4.11 -2.90
C TRP A 60 -4.50 -3.54 -4.31
N PRO A 61 -3.32 -2.96 -4.64
CA PRO A 61 -2.97 -2.65 -6.02
C PRO A 61 -3.12 -3.88 -6.91
N THR A 62 -3.82 -3.73 -8.03
CA THR A 62 -4.13 -4.82 -8.97
C THR A 62 -3.86 -4.35 -10.40
N PHE A 63 -3.19 -5.18 -11.20
CA PHE A 63 -2.92 -4.91 -12.61
C PHE A 63 -4.20 -4.97 -13.46
N ALA A 64 -4.14 -4.42 -14.68
CA ALA A 64 -5.28 -4.35 -15.60
C ALA A 64 -5.88 -5.72 -15.96
N ASN A 65 -5.07 -6.79 -15.92
CA ASN A 65 -5.50 -8.17 -16.16
C ASN A 65 -6.02 -8.88 -14.90
N ASP A 66 -6.40 -8.12 -13.86
CA ASP A 66 -6.93 -8.60 -12.58
C ASP A 66 -5.95 -9.44 -11.73
N THR A 67 -4.64 -9.40 -12.06
CA THR A 67 -3.60 -10.07 -11.27
C THR A 67 -3.05 -9.15 -10.18
N ALA A 68 -2.72 -9.73 -9.02
CA ALA A 68 -2.18 -8.97 -7.89
C ALA A 68 -0.78 -8.42 -8.22
N VAL A 69 -0.53 -7.18 -7.79
CA VAL A 69 0.83 -6.64 -7.80
C VAL A 69 1.68 -7.41 -6.78
N PRO A 70 2.84 -7.95 -7.15
CA PRO A 70 3.71 -8.64 -6.21
C PRO A 70 4.12 -7.74 -5.04
N ALA A 71 4.38 -8.33 -3.87
CA ALA A 71 4.92 -7.60 -2.74
C ALA A 71 6.26 -6.93 -3.07
N TYR A 72 6.58 -5.83 -2.38
CA TYR A 72 7.90 -5.21 -2.51
C TYR A 72 8.99 -6.16 -1.99
N GLY A 73 10.07 -6.32 -2.75
CA GLY A 73 11.16 -7.21 -2.37
C GLY A 73 12.30 -7.28 -3.39
N PRO A 74 13.24 -8.22 -3.21
CA PRO A 74 14.40 -8.35 -4.09
C PRO A 74 14.04 -8.49 -5.58
N ASN A 75 12.93 -9.17 -5.87
CA ASN A 75 12.46 -9.46 -7.23
C ASN A 75 11.40 -8.46 -7.74
N ASN A 76 10.97 -7.52 -6.90
CA ASN A 76 9.99 -6.50 -7.27
C ASN A 76 10.29 -5.18 -6.57
N ARG A 77 10.96 -4.28 -7.28
CA ARG A 77 11.28 -2.93 -6.84
C ARG A 77 10.34 -1.92 -7.51
N CYS A 78 9.04 -2.09 -7.26
CA CYS A 78 7.98 -1.26 -7.81
C CYS A 78 8.15 0.26 -7.52
N HIS A 79 8.88 0.61 -6.45
CA HIS A 79 9.33 1.98 -6.17
C HIS A 79 10.79 1.97 -5.70
N ALA A 80 11.51 3.08 -5.92
CA ALA A 80 12.94 3.14 -5.61
C ALA A 80 13.26 3.10 -4.11
N ASN A 81 12.43 3.72 -3.26
CA ASN A 81 12.68 3.82 -1.83
C ASN A 81 11.39 3.97 -1.00
N PRO A 82 10.44 3.03 -1.08
CA PRO A 82 9.21 3.13 -0.28
C PRO A 82 9.51 3.12 1.22
N VAL A 83 8.63 3.72 2.02
CA VAL A 83 8.74 3.68 3.49
C VAL A 83 8.71 2.22 3.95
N GLY A 84 9.69 1.84 4.77
CA GLY A 84 9.76 0.48 5.30
C GLY A 84 8.61 0.16 6.25
N PRO A 85 8.25 -1.13 6.41
CA PRO A 85 7.08 -1.55 7.17
C PRO A 85 7.05 -1.11 8.64
N ASP A 86 8.19 -1.13 9.33
CA ASP A 86 8.25 -0.70 10.73
C ASP A 86 8.08 0.82 10.87
N ALA A 87 8.67 1.58 9.94
CA ALA A 87 8.50 3.03 9.86
C ALA A 87 7.06 3.41 9.45
N ALA A 88 6.39 2.60 8.63
CA ALA A 88 5.00 2.78 8.28
C ALA A 88 4.10 2.66 9.51
N VAL A 89 4.26 1.59 10.29
CA VAL A 89 3.50 1.38 11.54
C VAL A 89 3.70 2.54 12.52
N ALA A 90 4.93 3.04 12.67
CA ALA A 90 5.23 4.18 13.55
C ALA A 90 4.50 5.48 13.16
N LYS A 91 4.11 5.63 11.88
CA LYS A 91 3.34 6.79 11.40
C LYS A 91 1.84 6.69 11.70
N LEU A 92 1.33 5.55 12.17
CA LEU A 92 -0.11 5.31 12.30
C LEU A 92 -0.73 5.79 13.62
N THR A 93 0.07 6.29 14.56
CA THR A 93 -0.41 6.82 15.85
C THR A 93 -1.63 7.75 15.73
N PRO A 94 -1.70 8.70 14.76
CA PRO A 94 -2.85 9.60 14.63
C PRO A 94 -4.18 8.92 14.31
N ILE A 95 -4.18 7.69 13.79
CA ILE A 95 -5.37 6.95 13.35
C ILE A 95 -5.49 5.57 14.02
N GLN A 96 -4.67 5.29 15.03
CA GLN A 96 -4.53 3.96 15.61
C GLN A 96 -5.84 3.42 16.20
N ASP A 97 -6.67 4.26 16.82
CA ASP A 97 -7.96 3.84 17.37
C ASP A 97 -8.94 3.37 16.29
N ARG A 98 -8.96 4.08 15.15
CA ARG A 98 -9.78 3.69 13.99
C ARG A 98 -9.29 2.37 13.41
N LEU A 99 -7.97 2.20 13.30
CA LEU A 99 -7.37 0.94 12.83
C LEU A 99 -7.65 -0.22 13.79
N ASN A 100 -7.55 -0.01 15.10
CA ASN A 100 -7.86 -1.02 16.10
C ASN A 100 -9.31 -1.51 15.99
N GLN A 101 -10.24 -0.61 15.67
CA GLN A 101 -11.65 -0.94 15.52
C GLN A 101 -11.97 -1.58 14.17
N ARG A 102 -11.43 -1.06 13.06
CA ARG A 102 -11.88 -1.39 11.69
C ARG A 102 -10.93 -2.30 10.94
N TRP A 103 -9.66 -2.35 11.32
CA TRP A 103 -8.62 -3.18 10.71
C TRP A 103 -7.88 -4.04 11.77
N PRO A 104 -8.58 -4.77 12.67
CA PRO A 104 -7.93 -5.58 13.68
C PRO A 104 -7.25 -6.83 13.08
N ASN A 105 -6.20 -7.30 13.75
CA ASN A 105 -5.77 -8.68 13.60
C ASN A 105 -6.74 -9.58 14.39
N LEU A 106 -7.41 -10.51 13.70
CA LEU A 106 -8.40 -11.39 14.30
C LEU A 106 -7.78 -12.51 15.15
N ARG A 107 -6.48 -12.82 15.01
CA ARG A 107 -5.81 -13.89 15.75
C ARG A 107 -5.52 -13.46 17.20
N ALA A 108 -5.94 -14.29 18.16
CA ALA A 108 -5.69 -14.05 19.58
C ALA A 108 -4.18 -14.04 19.89
N GLY A 109 -3.76 -13.12 20.77
CA GLY A 109 -2.37 -12.99 21.20
C GLY A 109 -1.43 -12.33 20.17
N VAL A 110 -1.95 -11.86 19.03
CA VAL A 110 -1.16 -11.13 18.03
C VAL A 110 -1.60 -9.67 17.96
N ASP A 111 -0.64 -8.76 18.02
CA ASP A 111 -0.89 -7.32 17.94
C ASP A 111 -1.40 -6.92 16.54
N ASN A 112 -2.25 -5.89 16.48
CA ASN A 112 -2.79 -5.39 15.22
C ASN A 112 -1.69 -4.83 14.30
N SER A 113 -0.64 -4.23 14.87
CA SER A 113 0.49 -3.70 14.12
C SER A 113 1.21 -4.75 13.28
N VAL A 114 1.24 -6.01 13.71
CA VAL A 114 1.80 -7.12 12.91
C VAL A 114 1.03 -7.27 11.60
N PHE A 115 -0.29 -7.10 11.64
CA PHE A 115 -1.13 -7.20 10.45
C PHE A 115 -0.99 -5.96 9.57
N TRP A 116 -0.99 -4.75 10.14
CA TRP A 116 -0.77 -3.53 9.35
C TRP A 116 0.61 -3.52 8.67
N ARG A 117 1.64 -4.00 9.37
CA ARG A 117 2.99 -4.19 8.84
C ARG A 117 2.97 -5.11 7.60
N HIS A 118 2.24 -6.22 7.69
CA HIS A 118 2.08 -7.19 6.61
C HIS A 118 1.38 -6.57 5.39
N GLU A 119 0.24 -5.92 5.61
CA GLU A 119 -0.55 -5.28 4.54
C GLU A 119 0.23 -4.16 3.86
N TRP A 120 0.98 -3.36 4.63
CA TRP A 120 1.87 -2.36 4.05
C TRP A 120 2.96 -2.99 3.20
N GLN A 121 3.66 -4.00 3.72
CA GLN A 121 4.76 -4.66 3.01
C GLN A 121 4.31 -5.31 1.69
N ASN A 122 3.14 -5.95 1.71
CA ASN A 122 2.64 -6.70 0.57
C ASN A 122 1.89 -5.84 -0.46
N HIS A 123 1.31 -4.72 -0.04
CA HIS A 123 0.42 -3.94 -0.89
C HIS A 123 0.78 -2.46 -0.89
N GLY A 124 0.83 -1.82 0.27
CA GLY A 124 1.06 -0.38 0.39
C GLY A 124 2.40 0.11 -0.16
N MET A 125 3.48 -0.67 -0.04
CA MET A 125 4.79 -0.32 -0.59
C MET A 125 4.84 -0.29 -2.12
N CYS A 126 3.90 -0.96 -2.80
CA CYS A 126 3.71 -0.95 -4.25
C CYS A 126 2.40 -0.26 -4.67
N SER A 127 1.98 0.73 -3.90
CA SER A 127 0.80 1.54 -4.15
C SER A 127 1.21 2.94 -4.68
N ASP A 128 0.26 3.82 -4.95
CA ASP A 128 0.55 5.24 -5.23
C ASP A 128 0.90 6.06 -3.97
N TYR A 129 1.00 5.42 -2.80
CA TYR A 129 1.37 6.02 -1.52
C TYR A 129 2.79 5.66 -1.02
N PRO A 130 3.81 5.36 -1.84
CA PRO A 130 5.03 4.70 -1.35
C PRO A 130 5.78 5.49 -0.27
N GLN A 131 5.57 6.80 -0.17
CA GLN A 131 6.14 7.69 0.86
C GLN A 131 5.18 8.09 1.98
N ASP A 132 3.89 7.78 1.82
CA ASP A 132 2.81 8.23 2.70
C ASP A 132 1.92 7.09 3.22
N PRO A 133 2.44 6.25 4.12
CA PRO A 133 1.64 5.19 4.74
C PRO A 133 0.39 5.74 5.45
N LEU A 134 0.49 6.92 6.09
CA LEU A 134 -0.63 7.46 6.85
C LEU A 134 -1.85 7.67 5.95
N SER A 135 -1.66 8.25 4.77
CA SER A 135 -2.76 8.43 3.80
C SER A 135 -3.27 7.10 3.26
N TYR A 136 -2.40 6.14 2.92
CA TYR A 136 -2.83 4.79 2.49
C TYR A 136 -3.79 4.14 3.51
N PHE A 137 -3.41 4.13 4.80
CA PHE A 137 -4.24 3.53 5.85
C PHE A 137 -5.50 4.36 6.11
N ASN A 138 -5.40 5.69 6.12
CA ASN A 138 -6.54 6.57 6.35
C ASN A 138 -7.59 6.48 5.24
N ASP A 139 -7.15 6.44 3.98
CA ASP A 139 -8.06 6.36 2.83
C ASP A 139 -8.70 4.98 2.73
N THR A 140 -7.96 3.92 3.06
CA THR A 140 -8.56 2.58 3.21
C THR A 140 -9.65 2.56 4.28
N LEU A 141 -9.41 3.21 5.43
CA LEU A 141 -10.44 3.35 6.48
C LEU A 141 -11.66 4.12 5.96
N ASN A 142 -11.46 5.20 5.20
CA ASN A 142 -12.54 6.02 4.65
C ASN A 142 -13.36 5.24 3.62
N LEU A 143 -12.71 4.45 2.76
CA LEU A 143 -13.38 3.58 1.81
C LEU A 143 -14.20 2.49 2.52
N ALA A 144 -13.61 1.80 3.49
CA ALA A 144 -14.27 0.71 4.21
C ALA A 144 -15.41 1.16 5.14
N THR A 145 -15.41 2.42 5.58
CA THR A 145 -16.48 2.99 6.42
C THR A 145 -17.51 3.78 5.62
N SER A 146 -17.32 3.91 4.31
CA SER A 146 -18.28 4.53 3.40
C SER A 146 -19.51 3.63 3.22
N THR A 147 -20.70 4.21 3.31
CA THR A 147 -21.97 3.49 3.06
C THR A 147 -22.10 2.99 1.63
N LYS A 148 -21.30 3.50 0.68
CA LYS A 148 -21.29 3.08 -0.71
C LYS A 148 -20.71 1.67 -0.91
N PHE A 149 -19.83 1.24 -0.01
CA PHE A 149 -19.10 -0.02 -0.11
C PHE A 149 -19.41 -0.96 1.06
N ASP A 150 -20.52 -0.71 1.76
CA ASP A 150 -20.99 -1.55 2.87
C ASP A 150 -21.57 -2.87 2.31
N PRO A 151 -20.98 -4.03 2.61
CA PRO A 151 -21.45 -5.31 2.07
C PRO A 151 -22.84 -5.75 2.57
N PHE A 152 -23.38 -5.08 3.60
CA PHE A 152 -24.71 -5.37 4.11
C PHE A 152 -25.84 -4.56 3.46
N LYS A 153 -25.52 -3.65 2.54
CA LYS A 153 -26.50 -2.76 1.89
C LYS A 153 -26.70 -3.08 0.42
#